data_AF-A0A2Z3YMV4-F1
#
_entry.id   AF-A0A2Z3YMV4-F1
#
_cell.length_a   1.000
_cell.length_b   1.000
_cell.length_c   1.000
_cell.angle_alpha   90.00
_cell.angle_beta   90.00
_cell.angle_gamma   90.00
#
_symmetry.space_group_name_H-M   'P 1'
#
loop_
_entity.id
_entity.type
_entity.pdbx_description
1 polymer ?
#
loop_
_entity_poly.entity_id
_entity_poly.type
_entity_poly.pdbx_seq_one_letter_code
_entity_poly.pdbx_strand_id
1 'polypeptide(L)'
;MGRLIILILVIVTVVVLWRAFGPGSAARAAKGRDRVGGTEHRQVAGPEDDPDFLWEIRKRRFKEQREKERLAAEELRSAEARARDAERRAAEAEQKARDAEKNTRPRQDETLRDRHDSDGESSGETGRTGA
;
A
#
# COMPACT_ATOMS: atom_id res chain seq x y z
N MET A 1 26.64 1.42 -30.67
CA MET A 1 25.73 0.33 -31.10
C MET A 1 24.25 0.71 -31.07
N GLY A 2 23.75 1.54 -30.13
CA GLY A 2 22.32 1.93 -30.08
C GLY A 2 21.80 2.78 -31.27
N ARG A 3 22.68 3.51 -31.96
CA ARG A 3 22.31 4.33 -33.14
C ARG A 3 21.78 3.48 -34.31
N LEU A 4 22.24 2.24 -34.44
CA LEU A 4 21.83 1.33 -35.53
C LEU A 4 20.39 0.82 -35.33
N ILE A 5 20.01 0.56 -34.08
CA ILE A 5 18.66 0.10 -33.71
C ILE A 5 17.63 1.19 -34.03
N ILE A 6 17.94 2.45 -33.70
CA ILE A 6 17.08 3.60 -34.02
C ILE A 6 16.90 3.73 -35.53
N LEU A 7 17.98 3.58 -36.30
CA LEU A 7 17.94 3.69 -37.75
C LEU A 7 17.07 2.61 -38.39
N ILE A 8 17.15 1.37 -37.89
CA ILE A 8 16.30 0.25 -38.34
C ILE A 8 14.83 0.52 -38.00
N LEU A 9 14.53 0.98 -36.78
CA LEU A 9 13.16 1.29 -36.36
C LEU A 9 12.51 2.38 -37.23
N VAL A 10 13.27 3.42 -37.58
CA VAL A 10 12.81 4.47 -38.48
C VAL A 10 12.52 3.91 -39.88
N ILE A 11 13.42 3.11 -40.45
CA ILE A 11 13.24 2.49 -41.76
C ILE A 11 11.99 1.60 -41.78
N VAL A 12 11.81 0.74 -40.77
CA VAL A 12 10.64 -0.13 -40.66
C VAL A 12 9.35 0.69 -40.63
N THR A 13 9.32 1.78 -39.86
CA THR A 13 8.15 2.65 -39.75
C THR A 13 7.79 3.28 -41.11
N VAL A 14 8.79 3.80 -41.84
CA VAL A 14 8.59 4.39 -43.17
C VAL A 14 8.11 3.34 -44.18
N VAL A 15 8.66 2.13 -44.15
CA VAL A 15 8.26 1.03 -45.04
C VAL A 15 6.81 0.60 -44.78
N VAL A 16 6.38 0.53 -43.52
CA VAL A 16 4.99 0.20 -43.16
C VAL A 16 4.04 1.29 -43.63
N LEU A 17 4.38 2.57 -43.41
CA LEU A 17 3.59 3.70 -43.92
C LEU A 17 3.50 3.68 -45.44
N TRP A 18 4.60 3.39 -46.14
CA TRP A 18 4.59 3.28 -47.60
C TRP A 18 3.83 2.04 -48.09
N ARG A 19 3.80 0.94 -47.32
CA ARG A 19 3.02 -0.25 -47.71
C ARG A 19 1.53 -0.07 -47.47
N ALA A 20 1.15 0.69 -46.43
CA ALA A 20 -0.23 0.99 -46.06
C ALA A 20 -0.83 2.10 -46.94
N PHE A 21 -0.07 3.17 -47.19
CA PHE A 21 -0.52 4.37 -47.92
C PHE A 21 0.12 4.52 -49.30
N GLY A 22 0.88 3.54 -49.77
CA GLY A 22 1.59 3.62 -51.04
C GLY A 22 0.66 3.70 -52.24
N PRO A 23 1.05 4.42 -53.30
CA PRO A 23 0.22 4.67 -54.49
C PRO A 23 -0.19 3.40 -55.27
N GLY A 24 0.37 2.23 -54.92
CA GLY A 24 -0.02 0.93 -55.50
C GLY A 24 -1.26 0.27 -54.88
N SER A 25 -1.77 0.73 -53.73
CA SER A 25 -3.01 0.17 -53.14
C SER A 25 -4.26 0.62 -53.90
N ALA A 26 -4.25 1.83 -54.46
CA ALA A 26 -5.30 2.35 -55.33
C ALA A 26 -5.37 1.59 -56.68
N ALA A 27 -4.22 1.16 -57.23
CA ALA A 27 -4.19 0.42 -58.48
C ALA A 27 -4.77 -1.01 -58.37
N ARG A 28 -4.67 -1.66 -57.21
CA ARG A 28 -5.38 -2.93 -56.94
C ARG A 28 -6.88 -2.73 -56.72
N ALA A 29 -7.29 -1.61 -56.13
CA ALA A 29 -8.70 -1.27 -55.96
C ALA A 29 -9.41 -0.92 -57.29
N ALA A 30 -8.68 -0.36 -58.27
CA ALA A 30 -9.23 -0.07 -59.60
C ALA A 30 -9.40 -1.34 -60.47
N LYS A 31 -8.54 -2.35 -60.31
CA LYS A 31 -8.59 -3.59 -61.12
C LYS A 31 -9.55 -4.67 -60.56
N GLY A 32 -10.06 -4.47 -59.34
CA GLY A 32 -10.97 -5.42 -58.66
C GLY A 32 -12.46 -5.12 -58.80
N ARG A 33 -12.86 -3.99 -59.43
CA ARG A 33 -14.27 -3.57 -59.46
C ARG A 33 -15.11 -4.27 -60.54
N ASP A 34 -14.49 -4.84 -61.57
CA ASP A 34 -15.20 -5.47 -62.69
C ASP A 34 -15.38 -7.01 -62.55
N ARG A 35 -15.02 -7.62 -61.42
CA ARG A 35 -15.13 -9.08 -61.24
C ARG A 35 -15.58 -9.54 -59.86
N VAL A 36 -16.73 -9.11 -59.36
CA VAL A 36 -17.51 -9.95 -58.43
C VAL A 36 -19.01 -9.70 -58.60
N GLY A 37 -19.58 -10.24 -59.67
CA GLY A 37 -20.84 -10.96 -59.52
C GLY A 37 -20.49 -12.30 -58.87
N GLY A 38 -20.90 -12.50 -57.62
CA GLY A 38 -20.50 -13.67 -56.84
C GLY A 38 -20.84 -13.48 -55.36
N THR A 39 -22.03 -13.93 -55.02
CA THR A 39 -22.57 -14.07 -53.67
C THR A 39 -21.69 -14.93 -52.75
N GLU A 40 -21.78 -14.65 -51.43
CA GLU A 40 -21.41 -15.50 -50.27
C GLU A 40 -19.89 -15.68 -50.02
N HIS A 41 -19.30 -15.27 -48.89
CA HIS A 41 -19.76 -15.37 -47.52
C HIS A 41 -19.69 -14.01 -46.81
N ARG A 42 -20.80 -13.57 -46.23
CA ARG A 42 -20.72 -12.80 -44.99
C ARG A 42 -20.14 -13.75 -43.95
N GLN A 43 -18.82 -13.75 -43.82
CA GLN A 43 -18.18 -14.32 -42.64
C GLN A 43 -18.76 -13.54 -41.48
N VAL A 44 -19.71 -14.16 -40.79
CA VAL A 44 -20.12 -13.74 -39.46
C VAL A 44 -18.86 -13.89 -38.63
N ALA A 45 -18.06 -12.82 -38.56
CA ALA A 45 -16.99 -12.70 -37.59
C ALA A 45 -17.66 -12.92 -36.23
N GLY A 46 -17.20 -13.95 -35.52
CA GLY A 46 -17.66 -14.16 -34.15
C GLY A 46 -17.33 -12.93 -33.29
N PRO A 47 -17.96 -12.76 -32.12
CA PRO A 47 -17.81 -11.59 -31.23
C PRO A 47 -16.39 -11.37 -30.64
N GLU A 48 -15.34 -11.93 -31.23
CA GLU A 48 -13.99 -12.04 -30.68
C GLU A 48 -12.96 -11.11 -31.36
N ASP A 49 -13.32 -10.39 -32.43
CA ASP A 49 -12.39 -9.59 -33.24
C ASP A 49 -12.68 -8.08 -33.26
N ASP A 50 -13.26 -7.52 -32.19
CA ASP A 50 -13.33 -6.06 -32.02
C ASP A 50 -11.99 -5.53 -31.45
N PRO A 51 -11.20 -4.75 -32.22
CA PRO A 51 -9.87 -4.28 -31.80
C PRO A 51 -9.88 -3.41 -30.54
N ASP A 52 -11.02 -2.79 -30.26
CA ASP A 52 -11.21 -1.94 -29.09
C ASP A 52 -11.32 -2.73 -27.78
N PHE A 53 -11.87 -3.95 -27.81
CA PHE A 53 -12.02 -4.79 -26.61
C PHE A 53 -10.69 -5.36 -26.13
N LEU A 54 -9.83 -5.81 -27.06
CA LEU A 54 -8.47 -6.28 -26.75
C LEU A 54 -7.56 -5.14 -26.25
N TRP A 55 -7.83 -3.91 -26.70
CA TRP A 55 -7.15 -2.73 -26.19
C TRP A 55 -7.59 -2.39 -24.76
N GLU A 56 -8.89 -2.50 -24.46
CA GLU A 56 -9.44 -2.25 -23.13
C GLU A 56 -8.99 -3.27 -22.08
N ILE A 57 -8.90 -4.55 -22.45
CA ILE A 57 -8.33 -5.60 -21.58
C ILE A 57 -6.87 -5.26 -21.26
N ARG A 58 -6.07 -4.82 -22.24
CA ARG A 58 -4.67 -4.43 -22.05
C ARG A 58 -4.52 -3.18 -21.18
N LYS A 59 -5.39 -2.17 -21.35
CA LYS A 59 -5.42 -0.95 -20.52
C LYS A 59 -5.82 -1.25 -19.08
N ARG A 60 -6.80 -2.13 -18.84
CA ARG A 60 -7.26 -2.49 -17.49
C ARG A 60 -6.16 -3.14 -16.66
N ARG A 61 -5.36 -4.03 -17.25
CA ARG A 61 -4.25 -4.71 -16.54
C ARG A 61 -3.17 -3.75 -16.05
N PHE A 62 -2.92 -2.66 -16.77
CA PHE A 62 -1.92 -1.67 -16.37
C PHE A 62 -2.42 -0.75 -15.25
N LYS A 63 -3.71 -0.40 -15.26
CA LYS A 63 -4.34 0.38 -14.19
C LYS A 63 -4.46 -0.43 -12.90
N GLU A 64 -4.86 -1.69 -13.01
CA GLU A 64 -5.05 -2.57 -11.86
C GLU A 64 -3.73 -2.85 -11.12
N GLN A 65 -2.62 -3.02 -11.85
CA GLN A 65 -1.29 -3.16 -11.26
C GLN A 65 -0.88 -1.91 -10.45
N ARG A 66 -1.09 -0.71 -11.01
CA ARG A 66 -0.71 0.56 -10.36
C ARG A 66 -1.56 0.86 -9.13
N GLU A 67 -2.84 0.51 -9.13
CA GLU A 67 -3.71 0.68 -7.96
C GLU A 67 -3.36 -0.30 -6.84
N LYS A 68 -3.07 -1.57 -7.18
CA LYS A 68 -2.62 -2.57 -6.21
C LYS A 68 -1.29 -2.20 -5.55
N GLU A 69 -0.34 -1.70 -6.34
CA GLU A 69 0.94 -1.21 -5.81
C GLU A 69 0.75 -0.02 -4.84
N ARG A 70 -0.14 0.92 -5.17
CA ARG A 70 -0.45 2.07 -4.30
C ARG A 70 -1.12 1.66 -3.00
N LEU A 71 -2.11 0.78 -3.06
CA LEU A 71 -2.80 0.26 -1.88
C LEU A 71 -1.83 -0.51 -0.97
N ALA A 72 -0.98 -1.38 -1.53
CA ALA A 72 0.02 -2.10 -0.77
C ALA A 72 1.03 -1.14 -0.09
N ALA A 73 1.50 -0.12 -0.83
CA ALA A 73 2.42 0.87 -0.28
C ALA A 73 1.79 1.71 0.85
N GLU A 74 0.52 2.06 0.74
CA GLU A 74 -0.23 2.78 1.77
C GLU A 74 -0.48 1.91 3.00
N GLU A 75 -0.85 0.64 2.80
CA GLU A 75 -1.07 -0.33 3.87
C GLU A 75 0.20 -0.53 4.70
N LEU A 76 1.35 -0.76 4.04
CA LEU A 76 2.66 -0.87 4.69
C LEU A 76 3.00 0.39 5.51
N ARG A 77 2.80 1.58 4.96
CA ARG A 77 3.04 2.84 5.69
C ARG A 77 2.12 2.99 6.89
N SER A 78 0.85 2.63 6.75
CA SER A 78 -0.13 2.70 7.84
C SER A 78 0.17 1.69 8.95
N ALA A 79 0.63 0.50 8.58
CA ALA A 79 1.05 -0.53 9.53
C ALA A 79 2.30 -0.11 10.29
N GLU A 80 3.30 0.46 9.60
CA GLU A 80 4.50 0.99 10.25
C GLU A 80 4.17 2.13 11.22
N ALA A 81 3.31 3.07 10.80
CA ALA A 81 2.88 4.17 11.68
C ALA A 81 2.18 3.64 12.94
N ARG A 82 1.26 2.68 12.79
CA ARG A 82 0.59 2.03 13.93
C ARG A 82 1.56 1.28 14.84
N ALA A 83 2.57 0.62 14.27
CA ALA A 83 3.59 -0.08 15.05
C ALA A 83 4.41 0.91 15.88
N ARG A 84 4.87 2.03 15.29
CA ARG A 84 5.61 3.07 16.02
C ARG A 84 4.77 3.73 17.10
N ASP A 85 3.50 3.99 16.84
CA ASP A 85 2.59 4.57 17.83
C ASP A 85 2.33 3.60 18.99
N ALA A 86 2.20 2.30 18.70
CA ALA A 86 2.08 1.26 19.72
C ALA A 86 3.34 1.16 20.58
N GLU A 87 4.53 1.20 19.97
CA GLU A 87 5.81 1.22 20.70
C GLU A 87 5.93 2.46 21.60
N ARG A 88 5.58 3.65 21.11
CA ARG A 88 5.59 4.88 21.91
C ARG A 88 4.66 4.78 23.12
N ARG A 89 3.43 4.30 22.93
CA ARG A 89 2.48 4.11 24.03
C ARG A 89 2.96 3.06 25.04
N ALA A 90 3.60 1.99 24.57
CA ALA A 90 4.16 0.97 25.45
C ALA A 90 5.31 1.55 26.30
N ALA A 91 6.20 2.33 25.70
CA ALA A 91 7.29 3.00 26.40
C ALA A 91 6.78 4.03 27.42
N GLU A 92 5.78 4.84 27.06
CA GLU A 92 5.15 5.80 27.97
C GLU A 92 4.44 5.10 29.13
N ALA A 93 3.75 3.98 28.88
CA ALA A 93 3.11 3.18 29.91
C ALA A 93 4.14 2.57 30.88
N GLU A 94 5.27 2.08 30.37
CA GLU A 94 6.36 1.56 31.19
C GLU A 94 6.99 2.67 32.03
N GLN A 95 7.24 3.84 31.44
CA GLN A 95 7.79 4.98 32.17
C GLN A 95 6.84 5.44 33.28
N LYS A 96 5.54 5.56 32.97
CA LYS A 96 4.51 5.89 33.97
C LYS A 96 4.42 4.84 35.07
N ALA A 97 4.58 3.55 34.76
CA ALA A 97 4.62 2.49 35.76
C ALA A 97 5.84 2.61 36.67
N ARG A 98 7.03 2.88 36.09
CA ARG A 98 8.27 3.13 36.85
C ARG A 98 8.14 4.36 37.75
N ASP A 99 7.54 5.44 37.24
CA ASP A 99 7.32 6.67 38.01
C ASP A 99 6.32 6.45 39.15
N ALA A 100 5.25 5.68 38.92
CA ALA A 100 4.29 5.29 39.96
C ALA A 100 4.93 4.39 41.03
N GLU A 101 5.79 3.44 40.64
CA GLU A 101 6.55 2.61 41.57
C GLU A 101 7.55 3.46 42.39
N LYS A 102 8.26 4.38 41.74
CA LYS A 102 9.19 5.27 42.43
C LYS A 102 8.50 6.27 43.35
N ASN A 103 7.24 6.65 43.09
CA ASN A 103 6.46 7.51 43.97
C ASN A 103 5.85 6.74 45.16
N THR A 104 5.53 5.46 44.99
CA THR A 104 4.96 4.63 46.06
C THR A 104 6.00 4.15 47.08
N ARG A 105 7.23 3.84 46.65
CA ARG A 105 8.34 3.47 47.55
C ARG A 105 8.68 4.49 48.65
N PRO A 106 8.90 5.80 48.39
CA PRO A 106 9.23 6.77 49.42
C PRO A 106 8.08 6.96 50.43
N ARG A 107 6.82 6.77 49.99
CA ARG A 107 5.65 6.83 50.87
C ARG A 107 5.52 5.60 51.78
N GLN A 108 6.04 4.45 51.36
CA GLN A 108 6.12 3.27 52.22
C GLN A 108 7.23 3.40 53.26
N ASP A 109 8.38 3.98 52.92
CA ASP A 109 9.48 4.22 53.86
C ASP A 109 9.10 5.22 54.97
N GLU A 110 8.27 6.23 54.68
CA GLU A 110 7.75 7.14 55.72
C GLU A 110 6.69 6.46 56.62
N THR A 111 5.77 5.69 56.05
CA THR A 111 4.74 4.99 56.85
C THR A 111 5.31 3.84 57.68
N LEU A 112 6.42 3.23 57.26
CA LEU A 112 7.15 2.23 58.06
C LEU A 112 7.93 2.88 59.23
N ARG A 113 8.47 4.10 59.04
CA ARG A 113 9.13 4.88 60.10
C ARG A 113 8.14 5.35 61.17
N ASP A 114 7.00 5.90 60.79
CA ASP A 114 5.97 6.35 61.74
C ASP A 114 5.42 5.20 62.60
N ARG A 115 5.38 3.98 62.07
CA ARG A 115 4.93 2.80 62.82
C ARG A 115 5.95 2.32 63.86
N HIS A 116 7.24 2.58 63.65
CA HIS A 116 8.28 2.18 64.60
C HIS A 116 8.38 3.13 65.80
N ASP A 117 8.02 4.41 65.62
CA ASP A 117 7.98 5.39 66.73
C ASP A 117 6.71 5.30 67.59
N SER A 118 5.64 4.68 67.10
CA SER A 118 4.34 4.58 67.81
C SER A 118 4.20 3.36 68.73
N ASP A 119 5.09 2.37 68.63
CA ASP A 119 5.12 1.20 69.52
C ASP A 119 5.97 1.42 70.80
N GLY A 120 6.54 2.63 70.98
CA GLY A 120 7.40 2.98 72.13
C GLY A 120 6.69 3.55 73.36
N GLU A 121 5.41 3.93 73.28
CA GLU A 121 4.75 4.72 74.33
C GLU A 121 3.37 4.16 74.71
N SER A 122 3.31 2.91 75.15
CA SER A 122 2.12 2.36 75.81
C SER A 122 2.48 1.26 76.82
N SER A 123 3.10 1.68 77.92
CA SER A 123 3.13 0.88 79.14
C SER A 123 3.38 1.78 80.33
N GLY A 124 2.31 2.28 80.96
CA GLY A 124 2.45 3.14 82.12
C GLY A 124 1.19 3.70 82.75
N GLU A 125 0.03 3.04 82.66
CA GLU A 125 -1.10 3.42 83.54
C GLU A 125 -1.72 2.18 84.16
N THR A 126 -1.45 1.96 85.45
CA THR A 126 -2.46 1.62 86.46
C THR A 126 -1.88 1.83 87.86
N GLY A 127 -2.55 2.60 88.72
CA GLY A 127 -2.24 2.52 90.16
C GLY A 127 -2.60 3.68 91.08
N ARG A 128 -3.88 4.07 91.10
CA ARG A 128 -4.67 4.24 92.34
C ARG A 128 -4.18 5.24 93.41
N THR A 129 -4.92 6.34 93.47
CA THR A 129 -5.08 7.25 94.61
C THR A 129 -5.85 6.58 95.76
N GLY A 130 -5.54 6.97 97.01
CA GLY A 130 -6.30 6.59 98.21
C GLY A 130 -5.69 7.21 99.46
N ALA A 131 -6.50 7.99 100.17
CA ALA A 131 -6.19 8.87 101.29
C ALA A 131 -5.82 8.18 102.61
#